data_AF-A0A527A288-F1
#
_entry.id   AF-A0A527A288-F1
#
_cell.length_a   1.000
_cell.length_b   1.000
_cell.length_c   1.000
_cell.angle_alpha   90.00
_cell.angle_beta   90.00
_cell.angle_gamma   90.00
#
_symmetry.space_group_name_H-M   'P 1'
#
loop_
_entity.id
_entity.type
_entity.pdbx_description
1 polymer ?
#
loop_
_entity_poly.entity_id
_entity_poly.type
_entity_poly.pdbx_seq_one_letter_code
_entity_poly.pdbx_strand_id
1 'polypeptide(L)'
;GQSQEEFAALARHLESLAAALSDAADDAPEGITEAMRMKPGMAMGSSLLGRRAGGAADSDPSKIPAEHVFHLMLQNCTNCHAKFREKRQ
;
A
#
# COMPACT_ATOMS: atom_id res chain seq x y z
N GLY A 1 -4.60 -17.51 15.45
CA GLY A 1 -3.98 -18.52 14.55
C GLY A 1 -3.34 -17.80 13.38
N GLN A 2 -2.39 -18.43 12.68
CA GLN A 2 -1.55 -17.77 11.66
C GLN A 2 -2.34 -16.98 10.60
N SER A 3 -3.52 -17.47 10.16
CA SER A 3 -4.38 -16.77 9.20
C SER A 3 -4.98 -15.46 9.74
N GLN A 4 -5.36 -15.42 11.01
CA GLN A 4 -5.90 -14.23 11.67
C GLN A 4 -4.81 -13.17 11.85
N GLU A 5 -3.59 -13.59 12.21
CA GLU A 5 -2.44 -12.69 12.34
C GLU A 5 -2.06 -12.05 11.01
N GLU A 6 -2.08 -12.83 9.93
CA GLU A 6 -1.80 -12.34 8.59
C GLU A 6 -2.90 -11.40 8.07
N PHE A 7 -4.18 -11.73 8.30
CA PHE A 7 -5.29 -10.82 8.01
C PHE A 7 -5.12 -9.49 8.75
N ALA A 8 -4.84 -9.54 10.05
CA ALA A 8 -4.65 -8.34 10.86
C ALA A 8 -3.42 -7.52 10.41
N ALA A 9 -2.36 -8.18 9.92
CA ALA A 9 -1.20 -7.49 9.37
C ALA A 9 -1.53 -6.74 8.07
N LEU A 10 -2.27 -7.36 7.14
CA LEU A 10 -2.74 -6.70 5.91
C LEU A 10 -3.70 -5.55 6.24
N ALA A 11 -4.59 -5.72 7.24
CA ALA A 11 -5.51 -4.68 7.67
C ALA A 11 -4.78 -3.45 8.25
N ARG A 12 -3.82 -3.64 9.16
CA ARG A 12 -3.00 -2.54 9.69
C ARG A 12 -2.16 -1.86 8.61
N HIS A 13 -1.64 -2.63 7.65
CA HIS A 13 -0.93 -2.05 6.52
C HIS A 13 -1.86 -1.21 5.64
N LEU A 14 -3.11 -1.66 5.43
CA LEU A 14 -4.12 -0.90 4.70
C LEU A 14 -4.42 0.44 5.39
N GLU A 15 -4.64 0.39 6.70
CA GLU A 15 -4.90 1.57 7.54
C GLU A 15 -3.76 2.59 7.42
N SER A 16 -2.51 2.16 7.53
CA SER A 16 -1.35 3.04 7.41
C SER A 16 -1.23 3.69 6.03
N LEU A 17 -1.47 2.93 4.95
CA LEU A 17 -1.46 3.47 3.58
C LEU A 17 -2.63 4.45 3.35
N ALA A 18 -3.81 4.12 3.87
CA ALA A 18 -5.00 4.95 3.74
C ALA A 18 -4.85 6.28 4.49
N ALA A 19 -4.29 6.25 5.71
CA ALA A 19 -3.99 7.45 6.49
C ALA A 19 -3.04 8.37 5.73
N ALA A 20 -1.90 7.85 5.26
CA ALA A 20 -0.92 8.66 4.52
C ALA A 20 -1.48 9.22 3.19
N LEU A 21 -2.32 8.46 2.49
CA LEU A 21 -2.98 8.94 1.27
C LEU A 21 -4.02 10.02 1.58
N SER A 22 -4.74 9.90 2.70
CA SER A 22 -5.70 10.91 3.17
C SER A 22 -4.99 12.20 3.53
N ASP A 23 -3.93 12.13 4.33
CA ASP A 23 -3.14 13.31 4.73
C ASP A 23 -2.57 14.03 3.49
N ALA A 24 -2.03 13.26 2.53
CA ALA A 24 -1.54 13.83 1.28
C ALA A 24 -2.64 14.47 0.40
N ALA A 25 -3.88 14.01 0.52
CA ALA A 25 -5.03 14.57 -0.19
C ALA A 25 -5.54 15.85 0.49
N ASP A 26 -5.55 15.90 1.82
CA ASP A 26 -5.96 17.07 2.60
C ASP A 26 -5.02 18.27 2.36
N ASP A 27 -3.72 18.01 2.18
CA ASP A 27 -2.69 19.03 1.89
C ASP A 27 -2.50 19.31 0.38
N ALA A 28 -3.28 18.68 -0.49
CA ALA A 28 -3.05 18.75 -1.94
C ALA A 28 -3.40 20.14 -2.52
N PRO A 29 -2.54 20.71 -3.38
CA PRO A 29 -2.89 21.90 -4.16
C PRO A 29 -3.93 21.56 -5.25
N GLU A 30 -4.39 22.56 -6.00
CA GLU A 30 -5.25 22.31 -7.16
C GLU A 30 -4.51 21.47 -8.21
N GLY A 31 -4.96 20.22 -8.39
CA GLY A 31 -4.43 19.28 -9.37
C GLY A 31 -3.28 18.39 -8.85
N ILE A 32 -2.94 17.37 -9.63
CA ILE A 32 -1.87 16.42 -9.29
C ILE A 32 -0.52 16.99 -9.72
N THR A 33 0.36 17.25 -8.76
CA THR A 33 1.71 17.77 -9.00
C THR A 33 2.72 16.67 -9.32
N GLU A 34 3.85 17.03 -9.90
CA GLU A 34 4.96 16.10 -10.16
C GLU A 34 5.54 15.46 -8.88
N ALA A 35 5.45 16.15 -7.74
CA ALA A 35 5.89 15.60 -6.45
C ALA A 35 4.98 14.46 -5.96
N MET A 36 3.71 14.48 -6.35
CA MET A 36 2.72 13.45 -6.00
C MET A 36 2.85 12.22 -6.90
N ARG A 37 3.53 12.33 -8.04
CA ARG A 37 3.67 11.24 -9.00
C ARG A 37 4.74 10.23 -8.60
N MET A 38 4.45 8.96 -8.85
CA MET A 38 5.40 7.88 -8.67
C MET A 38 6.52 8.01 -9.70
N LYS A 39 7.77 7.99 -9.23
CA LYS A 39 8.92 8.06 -10.13
C LYS A 39 9.23 6.69 -10.75
N PRO A 40 9.69 6.63 -12.00
CA PRO A 40 10.17 5.39 -12.61
C PRO A 40 11.22 4.71 -11.73
N GLY A 41 11.12 3.38 -11.60
CA GLY A 41 12.09 2.57 -10.83
C GLY A 41 11.84 2.52 -9.32
N MET A 42 10.79 3.18 -8.80
CA MET A 42 10.36 2.97 -7.42
C MET A 42 9.85 1.53 -7.22
N ALA A 43 10.28 0.89 -6.13
CA ALA A 43 9.93 -0.49 -5.83
C ALA A 43 8.49 -0.60 -5.34
N MET A 44 7.71 -1.47 -5.96
CA MET A 44 6.39 -1.86 -5.47
C MET A 44 6.50 -2.82 -4.28
N GLY A 45 5.46 -2.86 -3.46
CA GLY A 45 5.30 -3.80 -2.35
C GLY A 45 5.57 -5.24 -2.78
N SER A 46 6.09 -6.04 -1.85
CA SER A 46 6.84 -7.28 -2.09
C SER A 46 6.26 -8.29 -3.10
N SER A 47 7.20 -8.86 -3.85
CA SER A 47 7.10 -10.03 -4.74
C SER A 47 6.61 -11.29 -4.03
N LEU A 48 5.85 -12.12 -4.75
CA LEU A 48 5.17 -13.36 -4.35
C LEU A 48 6.08 -14.51 -3.82
N LEU A 49 7.38 -14.28 -3.61
CA LEU A 49 8.38 -15.32 -3.33
C LEU A 49 9.18 -15.06 -2.05
N GLY A 50 8.49 -14.87 -0.92
CA GLY A 50 9.00 -15.14 0.45
C GLY A 50 10.20 -14.34 0.95
N ARG A 51 10.83 -13.50 0.13
CA ARG A 51 11.91 -12.60 0.52
C ARG A 51 11.28 -11.24 0.70
N ARG A 52 11.26 -10.76 1.95
CA ARG A 52 11.08 -9.34 2.25
C ARG A 52 12.07 -8.59 1.35
N ALA A 53 11.56 -8.01 0.27
CA ALA A 53 12.27 -6.94 -0.40
C ALA A 53 12.24 -5.78 0.60
N GLY A 54 13.21 -5.79 1.51
CA GLY A 54 13.49 -4.68 2.41
C GLY A 54 13.66 -3.45 1.54
N GLY A 55 12.71 -2.53 1.65
CA GLY A 55 12.61 -1.35 0.81
C GLY A 55 11.24 -0.70 0.89
N ALA A 56 10.16 -1.46 0.67
CA ALA A 56 8.80 -0.91 0.60
C ALA A 56 7.93 -1.19 1.84
N ALA A 57 8.17 -2.28 2.56
CA ALA A 57 7.42 -2.59 3.80
C ALA A 57 7.91 -1.80 5.02
N ASP A 58 9.12 -1.22 4.94
CA ASP A 58 9.76 -0.42 6.00
C ASP A 58 9.85 1.08 5.66
N SER A 59 9.43 1.47 4.46
CA SER A 59 9.35 2.88 4.10
C SER A 59 8.06 3.46 4.66
N ASP A 60 8.20 4.37 5.62
CA ASP A 60 7.15 5.26 6.10
C ASP A 60 6.30 5.79 4.92
N PRO A 61 4.99 5.45 4.83
CA PRO A 61 4.15 5.83 3.70
C PRO A 61 4.06 7.35 3.47
N SER A 62 4.30 8.16 4.50
CA SER A 62 4.33 9.63 4.37
C SER A 62 5.54 10.15 3.59
N LYS A 63 6.57 9.31 3.36
CA LYS A 63 7.83 9.69 2.72
C LYS A 63 7.92 9.30 1.24
N ILE A 64 6.87 8.72 0.68
CA ILE A 64 6.79 8.32 -0.73
C ILE A 64 5.68 9.10 -1.45
N PRO A 65 5.74 9.25 -2.79
CA PRO A 65 4.72 10.00 -3.52
C PRO A 65 3.31 9.43 -3.35
N ALA A 66 2.29 10.29 -3.36
CA ALA A 66 0.89 9.90 -3.17
C ALA A 66 0.41 8.84 -4.19
N GLU A 67 0.82 8.93 -5.46
CA GLU A 67 0.54 7.90 -6.47
C GLU A 67 1.16 6.55 -6.09
N HIS A 68 2.35 6.54 -5.50
CA HIS A 68 2.98 5.31 -5.04
C HIS A 68 2.22 4.71 -3.85
N VAL A 69 1.82 5.53 -2.86
CA VAL A 69 0.96 5.08 -1.74
C VAL A 69 -0.34 4.47 -2.28
N PHE A 70 -0.97 5.11 -3.26
CA PHE A 70 -2.19 4.61 -3.89
C PHE A 70 -1.98 3.23 -4.54
N HIS A 71 -0.87 3.04 -5.28
CA HIS A 71 -0.56 1.74 -5.86
C HIS A 71 -0.30 0.65 -4.81
N LEU A 72 0.40 0.98 -3.71
CA LEU A 72 0.59 0.04 -2.59
C LEU A 72 -0.75 -0.33 -1.95
N MET A 73 -1.68 0.62 -1.82
CA MET A 73 -3.02 0.37 -1.30
C MET A 73 -3.78 -0.63 -2.18
N LEU A 74 -3.78 -0.44 -3.50
CA LEU A 74 -4.42 -1.36 -4.45
C LEU A 74 -3.80 -2.76 -4.42
N GLN A 75 -2.48 -2.85 -4.27
CA GLN A 75 -1.79 -4.12 -4.10
C GLN A 75 -2.19 -4.82 -2.80
N ASN A 76 -2.29 -4.08 -1.70
CA ASN A 76 -2.71 -4.62 -0.41
C ASN A 76 -4.17 -5.12 -0.45
N CYS A 77 -5.06 -4.38 -1.10
CA CYS A 77 -6.43 -4.82 -1.39
C CYS A 77 -6.44 -6.12 -2.20
N THR A 78 -5.60 -6.23 -3.23
CA THR A 78 -5.48 -7.43 -4.07
C THR A 78 -5.01 -8.64 -3.27
N ASN A 79 -3.97 -8.47 -2.44
CA ASN A 79 -3.41 -9.53 -1.61
C ASN A 79 -4.41 -10.03 -0.56
N CYS A 80 -5.07 -9.09 0.13
CA CYS A 80 -6.10 -9.44 1.12
C CYS A 80 -7.26 -10.19 0.47
N HIS A 81 -7.79 -9.66 -0.65
CA HIS A 81 -8.93 -10.27 -1.32
C HIS A 81 -8.61 -11.62 -1.96
N ALA A 82 -7.38 -11.84 -2.44
CA ALA A 82 -6.98 -13.13 -3.00
C ALA A 82 -7.04 -14.27 -1.96
N LYS A 83 -6.83 -13.93 -0.68
CA LYS A 83 -6.72 -14.92 0.40
C LYS A 83 -7.97 -15.02 1.28
N PHE A 84 -8.61 -13.89 1.56
CA PHE A 84 -9.62 -13.80 2.62
C PHE A 84 -11.02 -13.40 2.13
N ARG A 85 -11.17 -12.92 0.88
CA ARG A 85 -12.50 -12.59 0.36
C ARG A 85 -13.17 -13.84 -0.20
N GLU A 86 -14.37 -14.14 0.29
CA GLU A 86 -15.19 -15.21 -0.28
C GLU A 86 -15.46 -14.95 -1.77
N LYS A 87 -15.34 -16.01 -2.58
CA LYS A 87 -15.76 -15.95 -3.99
C LYS A 87 -17.26 -16.11 -4.03
N ARG A 88 -17.96 -15.17 -4.66
CA ARG A 88 -19.39 -15.32 -4.95
C ARG A 88 -19.55 -16.51 -5.90
N GLN A 89 -20.40 -17.48 -5.52
CA GLN A 89 -20.78 -18.60 -6.38
C GLN A 89 -21.73 -18.14 -7.48
#